data_AF-A0A1C5QHS5-F1
#
_entry.id   AF-A0A1C5QHS5-F1
#
_cell.length_a   1.000
_cell.length_b   1.000
_cell.length_c   1.000
_cell.angle_alpha   90.00
_cell.angle_beta   90.00
_cell.angle_gamma   90.00
#
_symmetry.space_group_name_H-M   'P 1'
#
loop_
_entity.id
_entity.type
_entity.pdbx_description
1 polymer ?
#
loop_
_entity_poly.entity_id
_entity_poly.type
_entity_poly.pdbx_seq_one_letter_code
_entity_poly.pdbx_strand_id
1 'polypeptide(L)'
;MRKHKYFAFCLAGCMLLTLSACTNANKPAQTETPGTGHTKEQTKIQYNYQLKAGEPIEVYDMTFDKMVTVTVDPDSTRDGAQDMRSDIFFGSCTFNSGLTIVGDYHAMISLDDGCSFGDGSIVSCEAVDPDAAKDTTLEDNLIKLFTACDGVTVETQAAMGVLTDGPAIVLNGTTYSKNDLTPKTDFLGIYSLYEGDTLTYLKLGIGEDDSVTFLD
;
A
#
# COMPACT_ATOMS: atom_id res chain seq x y z
N MET A 1 -5.85 -27.87 -22.24
CA MET A 1 -6.12 -27.01 -23.42
C MET A 1 -6.23 -25.57 -22.93
N ARG A 2 -5.24 -24.74 -23.29
CA ARG A 2 -5.17 -23.30 -22.99
C ARG A 2 -6.39 -22.55 -23.54
N LYS A 3 -6.96 -21.64 -22.74
CA LYS A 3 -7.74 -20.52 -23.26
C LYS A 3 -7.28 -19.24 -22.57
N HIS A 4 -6.32 -18.59 -23.23
CA HIS A 4 -5.95 -17.20 -23.01
C HIS A 4 -7.16 -16.31 -23.30
N LYS A 5 -7.54 -15.46 -22.34
CA LYS A 5 -8.49 -14.36 -22.57
C LYS A 5 -7.72 -13.05 -22.51
N TYR A 6 -7.32 -12.59 -23.69
CA TYR A 6 -6.83 -11.24 -23.92
C TYR A 6 -8.02 -10.27 -23.80
N PHE A 7 -7.96 -9.33 -22.86
CA PHE A 7 -8.88 -8.19 -22.84
C PHE A 7 -8.29 -7.07 -23.69
N ALA A 8 -9.07 -6.64 -24.67
CA ALA A 8 -8.66 -5.69 -25.69
C ALA A 8 -8.76 -4.24 -25.20
N PHE A 9 -7.69 -3.50 -25.47
CA PHE A 9 -7.55 -2.06 -25.34
C PHE A 9 -8.44 -1.33 -26.35
N CYS A 10 -9.28 -0.40 -25.91
CA CYS A 10 -9.95 0.56 -26.79
C CYS A 10 -9.54 1.99 -26.41
N LEU A 11 -8.57 2.52 -27.16
CA LEU A 11 -8.27 3.95 -27.27
C LEU A 11 -9.47 4.68 -27.87
N ALA A 12 -9.97 5.70 -27.18
CA ALA A 12 -10.77 6.76 -27.80
C ALA A 12 -10.40 8.11 -27.16
N GLY A 13 -9.66 8.91 -27.92
CA GLY A 13 -9.26 10.26 -27.54
C GLY A 13 -10.35 11.29 -27.80
N CYS A 14 -10.38 12.32 -26.96
CA CYS A 14 -10.92 13.63 -27.33
C CYS A 14 -9.92 14.70 -26.87
N MET A 15 -9.16 15.22 -27.83
CA MET A 15 -8.52 16.54 -27.73
C MET A 15 -9.61 17.59 -27.62
N LEU A 16 -9.52 18.46 -26.62
CA LEU A 16 -10.06 19.82 -26.72
C LEU A 16 -9.00 20.81 -26.23
N LEU A 17 -8.32 21.40 -27.22
CA LEU A 17 -7.49 22.58 -27.07
C LEU A 17 -8.40 23.80 -27.04
N THR A 18 -8.41 24.54 -25.93
CA THR A 18 -8.89 25.92 -25.90
C THR A 18 -7.74 26.84 -25.50
N LEU A 19 -7.07 27.39 -26.52
CA LEU A 19 -6.18 28.54 -26.38
C LEU A 19 -7.01 29.78 -26.02
N SER A 20 -6.62 30.47 -24.96
CA SER A 20 -6.96 31.88 -24.74
C SER A 20 -5.66 32.68 -24.73
N ALA A 21 -5.48 33.50 -25.76
CA ALA A 21 -4.45 34.53 -25.86
C ALA A 21 -4.95 35.83 -25.21
N CYS A 22 -4.07 36.61 -24.56
CA CYS A 22 -3.69 38.01 -24.87
C CYS A 22 -3.51 38.74 -23.52
N THR A 23 -2.61 39.70 -23.25
CA THR A 23 -1.73 40.55 -24.07
C THR A 23 -0.71 41.26 -23.16
N ASN A 24 0.43 41.67 -23.75
CA ASN A 24 1.60 42.34 -23.19
C ASN A 24 1.37 43.71 -22.50
N ALA A 25 2.28 44.06 -21.58
CA ALA A 25 2.77 45.43 -21.39
C ALA A 25 4.29 45.46 -21.08
N ASN A 26 5.00 46.39 -21.73
CA ASN A 26 6.47 46.55 -21.81
C ASN A 26 7.12 47.22 -20.57
N LYS A 27 8.29 46.66 -20.13
CA LYS A 27 9.64 47.19 -19.76
C LYS A 27 9.86 48.68 -19.30
N PRO A 28 11.01 49.07 -18.62
CA PRO A 28 12.29 48.35 -18.42
C PRO A 28 13.08 48.49 -17.07
N ALA A 29 14.01 47.53 -16.90
CA ALA A 29 15.39 47.57 -16.35
C ALA A 29 15.71 48.05 -14.92
N GLN A 30 16.33 47.16 -14.12
CA GLN A 30 17.47 47.47 -13.25
C GLN A 30 18.50 46.31 -13.23
N THR A 31 19.77 46.72 -13.15
CA THR A 31 21.02 45.99 -13.38
C THR A 31 21.44 45.10 -12.21
N GLU A 32 22.21 44.06 -12.55
CA GLU A 32 22.77 42.98 -11.72
C GLU A 32 23.67 43.42 -10.55
N THR A 33 23.67 42.63 -9.48
CA THR A 33 24.88 42.30 -8.70
C THR A 33 24.73 40.87 -8.14
N PRO A 34 25.76 40.00 -8.24
CA PRO A 34 25.63 38.58 -7.93
C PRO A 34 25.80 38.30 -6.44
N GLY A 35 24.70 37.93 -5.79
CA GLY A 35 24.64 37.47 -4.40
C GLY A 35 24.62 35.95 -4.33
N THR A 36 25.68 35.41 -3.76
CA THR A 36 25.94 34.01 -3.39
C THR A 36 24.75 33.24 -2.81
N GLY A 37 24.52 32.04 -3.34
CA GLY A 37 24.04 30.90 -2.55
C GLY A 37 22.53 30.84 -2.32
N HIS A 38 21.74 30.79 -3.40
CA HIS A 38 20.47 30.05 -3.32
C HIS A 38 20.82 28.57 -3.21
N THR A 39 21.05 28.10 -1.98
CA THR A 39 20.77 26.71 -1.65
C THR A 39 19.31 26.51 -1.99
N LYS A 40 19.03 25.92 -3.15
CA LYS A 40 17.72 25.32 -3.40
C LYS A 40 17.50 24.40 -2.21
N GLU A 41 16.60 24.75 -1.31
CA GLU A 41 15.94 23.75 -0.50
C GLU A 41 15.44 22.72 -1.50
N GLN A 42 16.16 21.59 -1.58
CA GLN A 42 15.66 20.43 -2.28
C GLN A 42 14.40 20.07 -1.52
N THR A 43 13.24 20.49 -2.04
CA THR A 43 11.94 20.00 -1.60
C THR A 43 12.11 18.50 -1.49
N LYS A 44 12.07 17.98 -0.26
CA LYS A 44 12.19 16.55 -0.06
C LYS A 44 10.95 15.98 -0.75
N ILE A 45 11.13 15.45 -1.97
CA ILE A 45 10.09 14.69 -2.65
C ILE A 45 9.59 13.67 -1.62
N GLN A 46 8.34 13.79 -1.20
CA GLN A 46 7.70 12.87 -0.27
C GLN A 46 6.62 12.18 -1.07
N TYR A 47 6.65 10.86 -1.10
CA TYR A 47 5.66 10.06 -1.81
C TYR A 47 4.53 9.79 -0.83
N ASN A 48 3.46 10.59 -0.88
CA ASN A 48 2.33 10.48 0.03
C ASN A 48 1.04 10.25 -0.76
N TYR A 49 0.40 9.11 -0.52
CA TYR A 49 -0.87 8.71 -1.12
C TYR A 49 -1.97 8.81 -0.06
N GLN A 50 -2.82 9.83 -0.18
CA GLN A 50 -4.06 9.90 0.59
C GLN A 50 -5.13 9.13 -0.16
N LEU A 51 -5.53 7.97 0.38
CA LEU A 51 -6.57 7.15 -0.22
C LEU A 51 -7.94 7.79 -0.03
N LYS A 52 -8.89 7.31 -0.82
CA LYS A 52 -10.29 7.64 -0.71
C LYS A 52 -11.13 6.37 -0.73
N ALA A 53 -12.12 6.30 0.16
CA ALA A 53 -13.02 5.17 0.26
C ALA A 53 -13.73 4.90 -1.07
N GLY A 54 -13.54 3.70 -1.63
CA GLY A 54 -14.15 3.28 -2.90
C GLY A 54 -13.52 3.88 -4.16
N GLU A 55 -12.44 4.64 -4.05
CA GLU A 55 -11.67 5.17 -5.19
C GLU A 55 -10.29 4.49 -5.24
N PRO A 56 -10.14 3.35 -5.94
CA PRO A 56 -8.86 2.63 -5.99
C PRO A 56 -7.79 3.44 -6.72
N ILE A 57 -6.55 3.36 -6.20
CA ILE A 57 -5.36 3.93 -6.84
C ILE A 57 -4.49 2.80 -7.39
N GLU A 58 -3.91 2.98 -8.57
CA GLU A 58 -2.92 2.05 -9.11
C GLU A 58 -1.64 2.81 -9.48
N VAL A 59 -0.49 2.23 -9.14
CA VAL A 59 0.84 2.80 -9.37
C VAL A 59 1.74 1.76 -10.00
N TYR A 60 2.39 2.08 -11.11
CA TYR A 60 3.19 1.13 -11.88
C TYR A 60 4.59 1.65 -12.19
N ASP A 61 5.56 0.74 -12.25
CA ASP A 61 6.92 0.98 -12.80
C ASP A 61 7.66 2.16 -12.16
N MET A 62 7.39 2.42 -10.88
CA MET A 62 7.98 3.52 -10.12
C MET A 62 9.16 3.04 -9.26
N THR A 63 10.18 3.89 -9.14
CA THR A 63 11.24 3.73 -8.15
C THR A 63 11.12 4.83 -7.11
N PHE A 64 10.91 4.44 -5.85
CA PHE A 64 10.78 5.33 -4.72
C PHE A 64 12.08 5.36 -3.93
N ASP A 65 12.87 6.42 -4.13
CA ASP A 65 14.12 6.65 -3.38
C ASP A 65 13.92 7.07 -1.91
N LYS A 66 12.66 7.26 -1.51
CA LYS A 66 12.27 7.72 -0.18
C LYS A 66 11.05 6.96 0.28
N MET A 67 10.81 7.01 1.59
CA MET A 67 9.66 6.37 2.22
C MET A 67 8.36 6.77 1.49
N VAL A 68 7.60 5.76 1.11
CA VAL A 68 6.23 5.94 0.63
C VAL A 68 5.31 5.91 1.82
N THR A 69 4.39 6.87 1.92
CA THR A 69 3.33 6.87 2.94
C THR A 69 1.99 6.67 2.23
N VAL A 70 1.20 5.73 2.72
CA VAL A 70 -0.18 5.49 2.31
C VAL A 70 -1.06 5.78 3.52
N THR A 71 -1.92 6.79 3.43
CA THR A 71 -2.89 7.12 4.48
C THR A 71 -4.27 6.65 4.06
N VAL A 72 -4.87 5.84 4.91
CA VAL A 72 -6.22 5.31 4.74
C VAL A 72 -7.26 6.42 4.93
N ASP A 73 -8.33 6.38 4.15
CA ASP A 73 -9.44 7.33 4.29
C ASP A 73 -10.22 7.07 5.60
N PRO A 74 -10.45 8.09 6.45
CA PRO A 74 -11.36 7.97 7.59
C PRO A 74 -12.77 7.48 7.25
N ASP A 75 -13.26 7.68 6.02
CA ASP A 75 -14.56 7.17 5.56
C ASP A 75 -14.53 5.66 5.26
N SER A 76 -13.35 5.03 5.31
CA SER A 76 -13.19 3.58 5.23
C SER A 76 -13.36 2.95 6.61
N THR A 77 -14.61 2.68 6.98
CA THR A 77 -14.96 2.31 8.34
C THR A 77 -14.85 0.81 8.62
N ARG A 78 -14.71 0.49 9.91
CA ARG A 78 -14.70 -0.87 10.49
C ARG A 78 -15.78 -1.80 9.94
N ASP A 79 -16.97 -1.27 9.71
CA ASP A 79 -18.19 -1.96 9.30
C ASP A 79 -18.67 -1.58 7.88
N GLY A 80 -17.85 -0.84 7.13
CA GLY A 80 -18.17 -0.38 5.78
C GLY A 80 -18.38 -1.54 4.80
N ALA A 81 -19.17 -1.27 3.75
CA ALA A 81 -19.30 -2.21 2.64
C ALA A 81 -17.98 -2.32 1.85
N GLN A 82 -17.65 -3.50 1.32
CA GLN A 82 -16.35 -3.75 0.65
C GLN A 82 -16.03 -2.78 -0.51
N ASP A 83 -17.05 -2.23 -1.18
CA ASP A 83 -16.90 -1.24 -2.25
C ASP A 83 -16.53 0.16 -1.75
N MET A 84 -16.60 0.40 -0.43
CA MET A 84 -16.13 1.62 0.25
C MET A 84 -14.74 1.46 0.88
N ARG A 85 -14.02 0.37 0.55
CA ARG A 85 -12.66 0.12 1.02
C ARG A 85 -11.68 1.11 0.43
N SER A 86 -10.71 1.56 1.21
CA SER A 86 -9.53 2.26 0.69
C SER A 86 -8.62 1.26 -0.01
N ASP A 87 -8.27 1.50 -1.28
CA ASP A 87 -7.52 0.52 -2.06
C ASP A 87 -6.37 1.16 -2.84
N ILE A 88 -5.20 0.56 -2.76
CA ILE A 88 -4.05 0.91 -3.60
C ILE A 88 -3.29 -0.33 -4.05
N PHE A 89 -2.98 -0.35 -5.34
CA PHE A 89 -2.17 -1.37 -5.99
C PHE A 89 -0.84 -0.79 -6.46
N PHE A 90 0.26 -1.46 -6.13
CA PHE A 90 1.60 -1.19 -6.65
C PHE A 90 2.04 -2.34 -7.55
N GLY A 91 2.30 -2.01 -8.82
CA GLY A 91 2.78 -2.93 -9.83
C GLY A 91 4.22 -2.65 -10.24
N SER A 92 5.10 -3.65 -10.16
CA SER A 92 6.50 -3.54 -10.59
C SER A 92 7.26 -2.34 -10.01
N CYS A 93 6.97 -2.01 -8.74
CA CYS A 93 7.52 -0.84 -8.05
C CYS A 93 8.71 -1.19 -7.16
N THR A 94 9.69 -0.28 -7.04
CA THR A 94 10.87 -0.45 -6.18
C THR A 94 10.81 0.52 -5.00
N PHE A 95 10.86 0.00 -3.77
CA PHE A 95 10.82 0.77 -2.52
C PHE A 95 12.20 0.77 -1.85
N ASN A 96 13.03 1.77 -2.16
CA ASN A 96 14.40 1.85 -1.64
C ASN A 96 14.49 2.26 -0.17
N SER A 97 13.41 2.79 0.40
CA SER A 97 13.35 3.20 1.81
C SER A 97 12.16 2.62 2.56
N GLY A 98 11.36 1.76 1.93
CA GLY A 98 10.18 1.16 2.54
C GLY A 98 8.86 1.86 2.24
N LEU A 99 7.83 1.37 2.92
CA LEU A 99 6.44 1.81 2.80
C LEU A 99 5.84 1.92 4.21
N THR A 100 5.12 2.99 4.50
CA THR A 100 4.38 3.17 5.74
C THR A 100 2.89 3.28 5.43
N ILE A 101 2.09 2.44 6.08
CA ILE A 101 0.64 2.46 6.04
C ILE A 101 0.14 3.13 7.32
N VAL A 102 -0.73 4.12 7.19
CA VAL A 102 -1.31 4.86 8.32
C VAL A 102 -2.83 4.74 8.26
N GLY A 103 -3.43 4.09 9.25
CA GLY A 103 -4.88 3.89 9.31
C GLY A 103 -5.29 2.89 10.37
N ASP A 104 -6.60 2.78 10.60
CA ASP A 104 -7.15 1.86 11.60
C ASP A 104 -7.90 0.67 10.97
N TYR A 105 -8.63 0.90 9.87
CA TYR A 105 -9.56 -0.07 9.29
C TYR A 105 -9.61 -0.02 7.76
N HIS A 106 -10.12 -1.11 7.19
CA HIS A 106 -10.76 -1.18 5.88
C HIS A 106 -9.90 -0.66 4.73
N ALA A 107 -8.68 -1.16 4.65
CA ALA A 107 -7.80 -0.89 3.53
C ALA A 107 -7.23 -2.16 2.91
N MET A 108 -7.01 -2.14 1.61
CA MET A 108 -6.20 -3.12 0.91
C MET A 108 -5.02 -2.41 0.26
N ILE A 109 -3.81 -2.84 0.61
CA ILE A 109 -2.57 -2.39 -0.02
C ILE A 109 -1.99 -3.62 -0.71
N SER A 110 -1.90 -3.59 -2.03
CA SER A 110 -1.48 -4.74 -2.84
C SER A 110 -0.14 -4.49 -3.49
N LEU A 111 0.79 -5.43 -3.33
CA LEU A 111 2.11 -5.44 -3.96
C LEU A 111 2.21 -6.66 -4.88
N ASP A 112 2.46 -6.43 -6.15
CA ASP A 112 2.63 -7.53 -7.11
C ASP A 112 4.02 -8.21 -7.03
N ASP A 113 4.21 -9.23 -7.86
CA ASP A 113 5.44 -10.02 -7.96
C ASP A 113 6.61 -9.26 -8.61
N GLY A 114 6.32 -8.16 -9.30
CA GLY A 114 7.33 -7.26 -9.86
C GLY A 114 7.90 -6.28 -8.82
N CYS A 115 7.30 -6.16 -7.64
CA CYS A 115 7.76 -5.24 -6.63
C CYS A 115 9.08 -5.68 -5.99
N SER A 116 9.82 -4.74 -5.41
CA SER A 116 11.05 -5.01 -4.65
C SER A 116 11.31 -3.98 -3.56
N PHE A 117 12.03 -4.41 -2.52
CA PHE A 117 12.45 -3.55 -1.40
C PHE A 117 13.97 -3.47 -1.34
N GLY A 118 14.49 -2.28 -1.09
CA GLY A 118 15.92 -2.08 -0.85
C GLY A 118 16.37 -2.69 0.48
N ASP A 119 17.67 -2.93 0.64
CA ASP A 119 18.25 -3.51 1.86
C ASP A 119 17.81 -2.73 3.11
N GLY A 120 17.25 -3.44 4.09
CA GLY A 120 16.76 -2.86 5.35
C GLY A 120 15.46 -2.05 5.23
N SER A 121 14.85 -1.99 4.05
CA SER A 121 13.53 -1.39 3.87
C SER A 121 12.45 -2.32 4.41
N ILE A 122 11.45 -1.72 5.04
CA ILE A 122 10.33 -2.44 5.66
C ILE A 122 8.99 -1.86 5.19
N VAL A 123 7.94 -2.64 5.38
CA VAL A 123 6.57 -2.12 5.43
C VAL A 123 6.21 -1.89 6.89
N SER A 124 5.91 -0.64 7.28
CA SER A 124 5.35 -0.34 8.59
C SER A 124 3.84 -0.12 8.52
N CYS A 125 3.11 -0.52 9.56
CA CYS A 125 1.70 -0.17 9.71
C CYS A 125 1.45 0.47 11.07
N GLU A 126 0.91 1.69 11.04
CA GLU A 126 0.69 2.56 12.18
C GLU A 126 -0.81 2.87 12.32
N ALA A 127 -1.35 2.63 13.51
CA ALA A 127 -2.72 3.03 13.85
C ALA A 127 -2.81 4.55 13.98
N VAL A 128 -3.89 5.14 13.50
CA VAL A 128 -4.23 6.55 13.77
C VAL A 128 -4.78 6.67 15.19
N ASP A 129 -5.62 5.72 15.60
CA ASP A 129 -6.13 5.56 16.96
C ASP A 129 -5.69 4.19 17.54
N PRO A 130 -4.68 4.16 18.44
CA PRO A 130 -4.22 2.93 19.05
C PRO A 130 -5.29 2.18 19.85
N ASP A 131 -6.27 2.88 20.43
CA ASP A 131 -7.35 2.23 21.19
C ASP A 131 -8.34 1.56 20.23
N ALA A 132 -8.63 2.20 19.09
CA ALA A 132 -9.41 1.58 18.02
C ALA A 132 -8.75 0.29 17.52
N ALA A 133 -7.43 0.30 17.28
CA ALA A 133 -6.70 -0.88 16.84
C ALA A 133 -6.76 -2.06 17.85
N LYS A 134 -6.87 -1.79 19.16
CA LYS A 134 -7.00 -2.81 20.20
C LYS A 134 -8.37 -3.48 20.24
N ASP A 135 -9.41 -2.76 19.85
CA ASP A 135 -10.78 -3.25 19.82
C ASP A 135 -11.12 -4.02 18.52
N THR A 136 -10.17 -4.11 17.59
CA THR A 136 -10.30 -4.82 16.31
C THR A 136 -10.35 -6.34 16.49
N THR A 137 -11.28 -6.97 15.80
CA THR A 137 -11.51 -8.42 15.73
C THR A 137 -11.29 -8.93 14.31
N LEU A 138 -11.25 -10.25 14.12
CA LEU A 138 -11.04 -10.85 12.79
C LEU A 138 -12.20 -10.55 11.82
N GLU A 139 -13.40 -10.39 12.35
CA GLU A 139 -14.63 -10.12 11.62
C GLU A 139 -14.71 -8.69 11.09
N ASP A 140 -13.87 -7.80 11.61
CA ASP A 140 -13.83 -6.42 11.16
C ASP A 140 -13.13 -6.29 9.80
N ASN A 141 -13.41 -5.18 9.13
CA ASN A 141 -12.60 -4.78 7.99
C ASN A 141 -11.25 -4.30 8.49
N LEU A 142 -10.29 -5.21 8.63
CA LEU A 142 -8.89 -4.87 8.94
C LEU A 142 -8.20 -4.18 7.75
N ILE A 143 -7.14 -3.44 8.05
CA ILE A 143 -6.11 -3.14 7.05
C ILE A 143 -5.45 -4.45 6.63
N LYS A 144 -5.32 -4.65 5.33
CA LYS A 144 -4.69 -5.83 4.73
C LYS A 144 -3.57 -5.40 3.80
N LEU A 145 -2.38 -5.95 4.02
CA LEU A 145 -1.27 -5.94 3.07
C LEU A 145 -1.32 -7.26 2.29
N PHE A 146 -1.67 -7.22 1.02
CA PHE A 146 -1.52 -8.33 0.11
C PHE A 146 -0.17 -8.24 -0.60
N THR A 147 0.63 -9.30 -0.59
CA THR A 147 1.93 -9.29 -1.23
C THR A 147 2.28 -10.59 -1.97
N ALA A 148 2.56 -10.42 -3.26
CA ALA A 148 3.28 -11.38 -4.09
C ALA A 148 4.76 -10.95 -4.26
N CYS A 149 5.20 -9.90 -3.55
CA CYS A 149 6.57 -9.39 -3.59
C CYS A 149 7.48 -10.25 -2.70
N ASP A 150 8.61 -10.68 -3.26
CA ASP A 150 9.62 -11.40 -2.49
C ASP A 150 10.31 -10.50 -1.45
N GLY A 151 10.66 -11.09 -0.30
CA GLY A 151 11.51 -10.43 0.70
C GLY A 151 10.83 -9.36 1.55
N VAL A 152 9.50 -9.28 1.56
CA VAL A 152 8.77 -8.29 2.36
C VAL A 152 8.95 -8.55 3.85
N THR A 153 9.47 -7.53 4.53
CA THR A 153 9.53 -7.46 6.00
C THR A 153 8.52 -6.43 6.49
N VAL A 154 7.64 -6.85 7.38
CA VAL A 154 6.57 -6.04 7.97
C VAL A 154 6.85 -5.83 9.45
N GLU A 155 6.76 -4.59 9.90
CA GLU A 155 6.78 -4.22 11.31
C GLU A 155 5.49 -3.47 11.68
N THR A 156 4.81 -3.91 12.72
CA THR A 156 3.57 -3.26 13.15
C THR A 156 3.29 -3.43 14.63
N GLN A 157 2.62 -2.43 15.19
CA GLN A 157 1.92 -2.50 16.47
C GLN A 157 0.41 -2.32 16.29
N ALA A 158 -0.09 -2.25 15.06
CA ALA A 158 -1.50 -2.15 14.75
C ALA A 158 -2.10 -3.54 14.53
N ALA A 159 -3.42 -3.64 14.65
CA ALA A 159 -4.14 -4.81 14.16
C ALA A 159 -4.19 -4.76 12.62
N MET A 160 -3.61 -5.75 11.95
CA MET A 160 -3.61 -5.85 10.49
C MET A 160 -3.48 -7.29 10.00
N GLY A 161 -3.94 -7.56 8.79
CA GLY A 161 -3.65 -8.79 8.04
C GLY A 161 -2.50 -8.61 7.07
N VAL A 162 -1.60 -9.59 7.00
CA VAL A 162 -0.63 -9.74 5.90
C VAL A 162 -0.96 -11.02 5.15
N LEU A 163 -1.23 -10.92 3.86
CA LEU A 163 -1.60 -12.02 2.99
C LEU A 163 -0.53 -12.22 1.93
N THR A 164 -0.19 -13.46 1.65
CA THR A 164 0.72 -13.83 0.57
C THR A 164 0.25 -15.07 -0.17
N ASP A 165 0.45 -15.08 -1.49
CA ASP A 165 0.12 -16.19 -2.39
C ASP A 165 1.31 -17.13 -2.67
N GLY A 166 2.49 -16.86 -2.11
CA GLY A 166 3.66 -17.68 -2.37
C GLY A 166 4.89 -17.30 -1.57
N PRO A 167 5.40 -16.06 -1.73
CA PRO A 167 6.60 -15.60 -1.04
C PRO A 167 6.54 -15.77 0.48
N ALA A 168 7.70 -16.05 1.07
CA ALA A 168 7.82 -15.94 2.51
C ALA A 168 7.84 -14.47 2.93
N ILE A 169 7.15 -14.16 4.02
CA ILE A 169 7.14 -12.83 4.63
C ILE A 169 7.82 -12.89 5.99
N VAL A 170 8.37 -11.76 6.44
CA VAL A 170 8.79 -11.58 7.84
C VAL A 170 7.82 -10.61 8.48
N LEU A 171 7.16 -11.00 9.58
CA LEU A 171 6.28 -10.11 10.35
C LEU A 171 6.79 -10.04 11.79
N ASN A 172 7.13 -8.83 12.25
CA ASN A 172 7.72 -8.55 13.57
C ASN A 172 8.86 -9.52 13.92
N GLY A 173 9.76 -9.76 12.96
CA GLY A 173 10.93 -10.64 13.11
C GLY A 173 10.65 -12.14 13.00
N THR A 174 9.40 -12.58 12.80
CA THR A 174 9.06 -13.99 12.57
C THR A 174 8.83 -14.25 11.08
N THR A 175 9.51 -15.25 10.53
CA THR A 175 9.29 -15.68 9.13
C THR A 175 8.09 -16.60 9.03
N TYR A 176 7.18 -16.29 8.10
CA TYR A 176 6.04 -17.12 7.75
C TYR A 176 6.12 -17.52 6.28
N SER A 177 5.88 -18.80 6.00
CA SER A 177 6.02 -19.39 4.69
C SER A 177 4.77 -20.19 4.35
N LYS A 178 4.09 -19.82 3.25
CA LYS A 178 2.90 -20.54 2.77
C LYS A 178 3.23 -21.99 2.48
N ASN A 179 4.37 -22.26 1.86
CA ASN A 179 4.79 -23.62 1.51
C ASN A 179 4.96 -24.53 2.74
N ASP A 180 5.29 -23.96 3.89
CA ASP A 180 5.46 -24.73 5.13
C ASP A 180 4.15 -24.86 5.91
N LEU A 181 3.37 -23.77 5.99
CA LEU A 181 2.19 -23.69 6.85
C LEU A 181 0.91 -24.17 6.16
N THR A 182 0.75 -23.88 4.88
CA THR A 182 -0.50 -24.15 4.14
C THR A 182 -0.26 -24.34 2.62
N PRO A 183 0.52 -25.36 2.22
CA PRO A 183 0.93 -25.56 0.82
C PRO A 183 -0.22 -25.88 -0.15
N LYS A 184 -1.43 -26.12 0.34
CA LYS A 184 -2.59 -26.50 -0.45
C LYS A 184 -3.62 -25.39 -0.61
N THR A 185 -3.51 -24.31 0.16
CA THR A 185 -4.40 -23.16 0.02
C THR A 185 -3.78 -22.14 -0.91
N ASP A 186 -4.60 -21.24 -1.42
CA ASP A 186 -4.18 -20.23 -2.38
C ASP A 186 -3.39 -19.11 -1.70
N PHE A 187 -3.79 -18.74 -0.48
CA PHE A 187 -3.10 -17.74 0.32
C PHE A 187 -2.77 -18.25 1.72
N LEU A 188 -1.71 -17.67 2.28
CA LEU A 188 -1.45 -17.64 3.72
C LEU A 188 -1.79 -16.23 4.23
N GLY A 189 -2.62 -16.14 5.25
CA GLY A 189 -2.91 -14.90 5.98
C GLY A 189 -2.36 -14.96 7.39
N ILE A 190 -1.60 -13.94 7.79
CA ILE A 190 -1.15 -13.74 9.17
C ILE A 190 -1.80 -12.47 9.69
N TYR A 191 -2.68 -12.61 10.68
CA TYR A 191 -3.44 -11.52 11.27
C TYR A 191 -2.87 -11.19 12.63
N SER A 192 -2.38 -9.97 12.77
CA SER A 192 -2.00 -9.39 14.04
C SER A 192 -3.26 -8.79 14.70
N LEU A 193 -3.57 -9.25 15.90
CA LEU A 193 -4.78 -8.89 16.65
C LEU A 193 -4.44 -8.72 18.12
N TYR A 194 -5.18 -7.88 18.84
CA TYR A 194 -4.94 -7.68 20.27
C TYR A 194 -5.72 -8.70 21.12
N GLU A 195 -5.02 -9.32 22.07
CA GLU A 195 -5.62 -9.99 23.22
C GLU A 195 -5.29 -9.16 24.47
N GLY A 196 -6.23 -8.29 24.86
CA GLY A 196 -5.96 -7.24 25.84
C GLY A 196 -4.93 -6.25 25.29
N ASP A 197 -3.82 -6.05 26.01
CA ASP A 197 -2.73 -5.16 25.57
C ASP A 197 -1.62 -5.88 24.80
N THR A 198 -1.79 -7.17 24.49
CA THR A 198 -0.77 -7.96 23.81
C THR A 198 -1.15 -8.21 22.35
N LEU A 199 -0.26 -7.88 21.42
CA LEU A 199 -0.42 -8.25 20.02
C LEU A 199 -0.12 -9.74 19.85
N THR A 200 -1.09 -10.47 19.32
CA THR A 200 -1.05 -11.90 19.02
C THR A 200 -1.19 -12.12 17.52
N TYR A 201 -0.86 -13.34 17.06
CA TYR A 201 -0.87 -13.67 15.64
C TYR A 201 -1.75 -14.88 15.36
N LEU A 202 -2.77 -14.67 14.55
CA LEU A 202 -3.62 -15.72 14.01
C LEU A 202 -3.16 -16.07 12.59
N LYS A 203 -3.03 -17.36 12.30
CA LYS A 203 -2.56 -17.87 11.01
C LYS A 203 -3.70 -18.57 10.29
N LEU A 204 -3.93 -18.22 9.03
CA LEU A 204 -5.02 -18.75 8.23
C LEU A 204 -4.49 -19.25 6.88
N GLY A 205 -4.91 -20.45 6.49
CA GLY A 205 -4.90 -20.88 5.09
C GLY A 205 -6.20 -20.46 4.43
N ILE A 206 -6.13 -19.73 3.31
CA ILE A 206 -7.29 -19.14 2.64
C ILE A 206 -7.35 -19.67 1.20
N GLY A 207 -8.47 -20.27 0.82
CA GLY A 207 -8.73 -20.74 -0.54
C GLY A 207 -9.29 -19.65 -1.46
N GLU A 208 -9.21 -19.85 -2.77
CA GLU A 208 -9.85 -19.02 -3.81
C GLU A 208 -11.38 -18.93 -3.65
N ASP A 209 -12.00 -19.91 -2.99
CA ASP A 209 -13.42 -19.97 -2.69
C ASP A 209 -13.81 -19.34 -1.34
N ASP A 210 -12.92 -18.52 -0.78
CA ASP A 210 -13.02 -17.90 0.54
C ASP A 210 -13.09 -18.91 1.70
N SER A 211 -12.76 -20.18 1.47
CA SER A 211 -12.64 -21.16 2.55
C SER A 211 -11.46 -20.83 3.47
N VAL A 212 -11.67 -20.94 4.77
CA VAL A 212 -10.67 -20.60 5.80
C VAL A 212 -10.33 -21.82 6.63
N THR A 213 -9.04 -22.09 6.77
CA THR A 213 -8.46 -23.07 7.69
C THR A 213 -7.60 -22.34 8.72
N PHE A 214 -7.92 -22.51 9.99
CA PHE A 214 -7.10 -21.99 11.10
C PHE A 214 -5.87 -22.88 11.27
N LEU A 215 -4.70 -22.26 11.39
CA LEU A 215 -3.42 -22.94 11.51
C LEU A 215 -2.82 -22.69 12.90
N ASP A 216 -2.08 -23.68 13.41
CA ASP A 216 -1.35 -23.61 14.68
C ASP A 216 -0.11 -22.71 14.58
#